data_AF-A0A0L8G5U1-F1
#
_entry.id   AF-A0A0L8G5U1-F1
#
_cell.length_a   1.000
_cell.length_b   1.000
_cell.length_c   1.000
_cell.angle_alpha   90.00
_cell.angle_beta   90.00
_cell.angle_gamma   90.00
#
_symmetry.space_group_name_H-M   'P 1'
#
loop_
_entity.id
_entity.type
_entity.pdbx_description
1 polymer ?
#
loop_
_entity_poly.entity_id
_entity_poly.type
_entity_poly.pdbx_seq_one_letter_code
_entity_poly.pdbx_strand_id
1 'polypeptide(L)'
;IIKRNNGNQEQMCARTRKFNYEVGSSYEYDYNAQTTTKMNGASHGGASFSLNARVVFEPVTKCDMVMMLNNVRITNMDYSSEGRQFTDALMKQPLRFSFQDGKIEEVCPMSEEPTWTDVVGKCSTAYKVENNYMSTRTIHKSKDLLTCSHREYYRIAMHSVKYNVHSKVQSMPLMKSYHNCVQTLDTSSNILTSSECTEENIFRPFSNGKSGAMTEQTQKLTFRQKSSSNHRQTERFSHRSDLLFDHKKKMHSDQFSTQEILSVFEELCDKMSEDIRPELPKMLNNLIDLMKSVDYATLRKIYSGISKESFCRKNSDRTKRYFRDSLPMLGNVASVKMFQYLTSINQFEDEDMVMFLAVLSVTQNPSKEMVQAVTPLLDNKNISHTVMLSVSSMAASYCNKNPKCDEDFEIDALIQKYMSFVGNCDKAANPNVIQALRSLGNIGYSSKAERTLSQCVTTTSFPMEVRVSAIDAFRRIPCDARRSALMEVFVN
;
A
#
# COMPACT_ATOMS: atom_id res chain seq x y z
N ILE A 1 21.26 18.56 -34.06
CA ILE A 1 20.69 17.20 -33.98
C ILE A 1 21.76 16.24 -34.48
N ILE A 2 22.47 15.59 -33.57
CA ILE A 2 23.37 14.48 -33.91
C ILE A 2 22.72 13.25 -33.28
N LYS A 3 22.12 12.39 -34.13
CA LYS A 3 21.64 11.06 -33.74
C LYS A 3 22.79 10.07 -33.90
N ARG A 4 22.93 9.15 -32.95
CA ARG A 4 23.40 7.78 -33.23
C ARG A 4 22.90 6.77 -32.18
N ASN A 5 22.91 5.52 -32.63
CA ASN A 5 22.09 4.37 -32.23
C ASN A 5 22.46 3.69 -30.91
N ASN A 6 21.43 3.10 -30.29
CA ASN A 6 21.39 1.91 -29.44
C ASN A 6 22.55 1.69 -28.46
N GLY A 7 22.31 2.00 -27.18
CA GLY A 7 23.03 1.35 -26.08
C GLY A 7 23.21 2.16 -24.81
N ASN A 8 23.39 3.48 -24.91
CA ASN A 8 23.60 4.36 -23.75
C ASN A 8 22.86 5.69 -24.02
N GLN A 9 21.70 5.89 -23.40
CA GLN A 9 21.15 7.24 -23.27
C GLN A 9 22.08 8.02 -22.33
N GLU A 10 22.92 8.90 -22.88
CA GLU A 10 23.45 10.00 -22.08
C GLU A 10 22.26 10.86 -21.66
N GLN A 11 21.85 10.67 -20.41
CA GLN A 11 20.86 11.53 -19.76
C GLN A 11 21.43 12.94 -19.79
N MET A 12 20.82 13.84 -20.57
CA MET A 12 21.26 15.23 -20.62
C MET A 12 21.04 15.86 -19.25
N CYS A 13 22.14 16.05 -18.53
CA CYS A 13 22.14 16.71 -17.24
C CYS A 13 21.63 18.14 -17.33
N ALA A 14 20.60 18.47 -16.56
CA ALA A 14 20.19 19.86 -16.38
C ALA A 14 21.35 20.68 -15.80
N ARG A 15 21.40 21.99 -16.12
CA ARG A 15 22.40 22.90 -15.53
C ARG A 15 22.21 22.95 -14.00
N THR A 16 23.26 22.61 -13.26
CA THR A 16 23.31 22.77 -11.80
C THR A 16 23.39 24.25 -11.42
N ARG A 17 22.59 24.67 -10.43
CA ARG A 17 22.52 26.07 -9.95
C ARG A 17 22.54 26.17 -8.42
N LYS A 18 22.09 25.14 -7.72
CA LYS A 18 21.96 25.05 -6.26
C LYS A 18 23.12 24.31 -5.60
N PHE A 19 23.61 23.24 -6.21
CA PHE A 19 24.68 22.42 -5.63
C PHE A 19 25.88 22.28 -6.57
N ASN A 20 27.09 22.27 -6.02
CA ASN A 20 28.34 22.13 -6.78
C ASN A 20 29.21 20.97 -6.25
N TYR A 21 28.69 19.75 -6.39
CA TYR A 21 29.45 18.53 -6.11
C TYR A 21 30.32 18.15 -7.31
N GLU A 22 31.59 17.81 -7.06
CA GLU A 22 32.61 17.60 -8.07
C GLU A 22 32.92 16.11 -8.24
N VAL A 23 33.00 15.66 -9.51
CA VAL A 23 33.45 14.31 -9.85
C VAL A 23 34.91 14.13 -9.43
N GLY A 24 35.24 12.97 -8.86
CA GLY A 24 36.56 12.70 -8.30
C GLY A 24 36.76 13.22 -6.87
N SER A 25 35.70 13.72 -6.24
CA SER A 25 35.68 14.06 -4.81
C SER A 25 34.77 13.11 -4.03
N SER A 26 35.05 12.98 -2.73
CA SER A 26 34.23 12.27 -1.75
C SER A 26 33.79 13.26 -0.67
N TYR A 27 32.51 13.23 -0.33
CA TYR A 27 31.89 14.14 0.64
C TYR A 27 31.37 13.33 1.82
N GLU A 28 31.96 13.54 3.00
CA GLU A 28 31.65 12.78 4.20
C GLU A 28 30.72 13.59 5.12
N TYR A 29 29.69 12.92 5.64
CA TYR A 29 28.69 13.48 6.51
C TYR A 29 28.45 12.59 7.74
N ASP A 30 28.18 13.22 8.88
CA ASP A 30 27.59 12.53 10.03
C ASP A 30 26.06 12.57 9.91
N TYR A 31 25.43 11.40 10.02
CA TYR A 31 23.98 11.23 9.98
C TYR A 31 23.48 10.70 11.33
N ASN A 32 22.48 11.37 11.88
CA ASN A 32 21.80 11.00 13.11
C ASN A 32 20.30 10.99 12.85
N ALA A 33 19.63 9.89 13.19
CA ALA A 33 18.18 9.78 13.12
C ALA A 33 17.66 9.27 14.45
N GLN A 34 16.63 9.91 15.00
CA GLN A 34 15.98 9.48 16.22
C GLN A 34 14.47 9.50 16.04
N THR A 35 13.80 8.41 16.39
CA THR A 35 12.34 8.29 16.36
C THR A 35 11.87 7.94 17.76
N THR A 36 10.92 8.69 18.30
CA THR A 36 10.34 8.47 19.63
C THR A 36 8.82 8.39 19.53
N THR A 37 8.23 7.33 20.08
CA THR A 37 6.78 7.19 20.21
C THR A 37 6.39 7.26 21.69
N LYS A 38 5.46 8.17 22.01
CA LYS A 38 5.07 8.51 23.40
C LYS A 38 3.58 8.83 23.49
N MET A 39 3.03 8.71 24.70
CA MET A 39 1.72 9.25 25.06
C MET A 39 1.90 10.65 25.65
N ASN A 40 1.99 11.65 24.78
CA ASN A 40 2.33 13.01 25.18
C ASN A 40 1.26 13.59 26.13
N GLY A 41 1.68 14.05 27.30
CA GLY A 41 0.80 14.62 28.33
C GLY A 41 0.13 13.60 29.28
N ALA A 42 0.25 12.30 29.03
CA ALA A 42 -0.34 11.25 29.89
C ALA A 42 0.69 10.35 30.56
N SER A 43 1.83 10.07 29.90
CA SER A 43 2.92 9.28 30.51
C SER A 43 4.29 9.84 30.14
N HIS A 44 5.27 9.62 31.02
CA HIS A 44 6.67 9.96 30.78
C HIS A 44 7.45 8.85 30.06
N GLY A 45 6.84 7.67 29.86
CA GLY A 45 7.43 6.56 29.14
C GLY A 45 7.25 6.69 27.62
N GLY A 46 8.30 6.38 26.86
CA GLY A 46 8.26 6.35 25.40
C GLY A 46 9.24 5.32 24.86
N ALA A 47 8.88 4.71 23.73
CA ALA A 47 9.80 3.86 22.97
C ALA A 47 10.62 4.75 22.04
N SER A 48 11.94 4.61 22.06
CA SER A 48 12.83 5.36 21.18
C SER A 48 13.75 4.44 20.38
N PHE A 49 13.98 4.83 19.14
CA PHE A 49 14.91 4.22 18.21
C PHE A 49 15.89 5.31 17.77
N SER A 50 17.18 5.02 17.73
CA SER A 50 18.20 5.98 17.28
C SER A 50 19.24 5.27 16.44
N LEU A 51 19.55 5.85 15.27
CA LEU A 51 20.52 5.38 14.30
C LEU A 51 21.54 6.48 14.05
N ASN A 52 22.81 6.12 14.18
CA ASN A 52 23.93 6.98 13.84
C ASN A 52 24.73 6.31 12.73
N ALA A 53 25.12 7.06 11.72
CA ALA A 53 25.92 6.55 10.62
C ALA A 53 26.83 7.64 10.07
N ARG A 54 27.88 7.20 9.38
CA ARG A 54 28.69 8.05 8.52
C ARG A 54 28.26 7.81 7.09
N VAL A 55 27.86 8.87 6.40
CA VAL A 55 27.38 8.82 5.03
C VAL A 55 28.46 9.42 4.13
N VAL A 56 28.81 8.69 3.08
CA VAL A 56 29.78 9.14 2.08
C VAL A 56 29.06 9.28 0.76
N PHE A 57 29.11 10.47 0.16
CA PHE A 57 28.60 10.73 -1.19
C PHE A 57 29.75 10.94 -2.16
N GLU A 58 29.73 10.20 -3.27
CA GLU A 58 30.73 10.31 -4.33
C GLU A 58 30.03 10.63 -5.67
N PRO A 59 30.25 11.80 -6.27
CA PRO A 59 29.71 12.12 -7.58
C PRO A 59 30.42 11.29 -8.65
N VAL A 60 29.65 10.47 -9.35
CA VAL A 60 30.15 9.60 -10.43
C VAL A 60 30.03 10.29 -11.77
N THR A 61 28.94 11.02 -11.98
CA THR A 61 28.71 11.89 -13.14
C THR A 61 28.18 13.23 -12.65
N LYS A 62 27.88 14.17 -13.55
CA LYS A 62 27.22 15.44 -13.18
C LYS A 62 25.81 15.26 -12.60
N CYS A 63 25.21 14.09 -12.79
CA CYS A 63 23.83 13.80 -12.38
C CYS A 63 23.67 12.52 -11.57
N ASP A 64 24.75 11.80 -11.28
CA ASP A 64 24.69 10.55 -10.53
C ASP A 64 25.66 10.61 -9.36
N MET A 65 25.20 10.12 -8.23
CA MET A 65 25.99 9.96 -7.02
C MET A 65 25.90 8.53 -6.52
N VAL A 66 26.92 8.14 -5.79
CA VAL A 66 26.95 6.91 -5.01
C VAL A 66 26.94 7.28 -3.54
N MET A 67 26.05 6.65 -2.78
CA MET A 67 25.98 6.74 -1.33
C MET A 67 26.53 5.47 -0.71
N MET A 68 27.41 5.61 0.28
CA MET A 68 27.86 4.52 1.13
C MET A 68 27.59 4.86 2.59
N LEU A 69 27.13 3.88 3.35
CA LEU A 69 26.96 3.98 4.80
C LEU A 69 28.10 3.25 5.49
N ASN A 70 28.74 3.92 6.43
CA ASN A 70 29.82 3.40 7.25
C ASN A 70 29.51 3.63 8.74
N ASN A 71 30.13 2.84 9.61
CA ASN A 71 30.02 3.00 11.07
C ASN A 71 28.56 3.11 11.56
N VAL A 72 27.66 2.31 11.01
CA VAL A 72 26.25 2.33 11.40
C VAL A 72 26.11 1.75 12.81
N ARG A 73 25.43 2.50 13.69
CA ARG A 73 25.13 2.12 15.08
C ARG A 73 23.66 2.36 15.38
N ILE A 74 23.05 1.44 16.10
CA ILE A 74 21.65 1.43 16.49
C ILE A 74 21.55 1.26 17.99
N THR A 75 21.00 2.26 18.66
CA THR A 75 20.84 2.25 20.12
C THR A 75 19.97 1.06 20.54
N ASN A 76 20.41 0.32 21.56
CA ASN A 76 19.76 -0.88 22.12
C ASN A 76 19.71 -2.12 21.22
N MET A 77 20.32 -2.12 20.03
CA MET A 77 20.41 -3.31 19.16
C MET A 77 21.82 -3.60 18.64
N ASP A 78 22.81 -2.76 18.95
CA ASP A 78 24.20 -2.91 18.48
C ASP A 78 24.83 -4.31 18.73
N TYR A 79 24.39 -4.99 19.79
CA TYR A 79 24.95 -6.28 20.20
C TYR A 79 24.05 -7.49 19.89
N SER A 80 22.83 -7.28 19.39
CA SER A 80 21.97 -8.40 18.99
C SER A 80 22.41 -8.98 17.64
N SER A 81 22.16 -10.27 17.42
CA SER A 81 22.42 -10.95 16.15
C SER A 81 21.71 -10.26 14.98
N GLU A 82 20.45 -9.87 15.22
CA GLU A 82 19.58 -9.22 14.25
C GLU A 82 20.08 -7.80 13.95
N GLY A 83 20.51 -7.08 14.99
CA GLY A 83 21.07 -5.73 14.85
C GLY A 83 22.35 -5.73 14.03
N ARG A 84 23.27 -6.67 14.30
CA ARG A 84 24.49 -6.84 13.48
C ARG A 84 24.17 -7.22 12.04
N GLN A 85 23.28 -8.17 11.81
CA GLN A 85 22.87 -8.56 10.46
C GLN A 85 22.27 -7.38 9.69
N PHE A 86 21.49 -6.54 10.37
CA PHE A 86 20.88 -5.35 9.80
C PHE A 86 21.91 -4.26 9.49
N THR A 87 22.82 -3.94 10.41
CA THR A 87 23.87 -2.93 10.16
C THR A 87 24.84 -3.39 9.07
N ASP A 88 25.23 -4.66 9.07
CA ASP A 88 26.06 -5.26 8.01
C ASP A 88 25.35 -5.15 6.65
N ALA A 89 24.05 -5.44 6.57
CA ALA A 89 23.29 -5.30 5.34
C ALA A 89 23.26 -3.85 4.82
N LEU A 90 23.16 -2.85 5.70
CA LEU A 90 23.18 -1.42 5.32
C LEU A 90 24.54 -0.97 4.79
N MET A 91 25.64 -1.53 5.31
CA MET A 91 27.01 -1.18 4.90
C MET A 91 27.51 -2.01 3.71
N LYS A 92 26.82 -3.11 3.37
CA LYS A 92 27.30 -4.10 2.39
C LYS A 92 27.35 -3.58 0.96
N GLN A 93 26.43 -2.71 0.56
CA GLN A 93 26.25 -2.32 -0.85
C GLN A 93 26.18 -0.80 -0.99
N PRO A 94 26.99 -0.21 -1.89
CA PRO A 94 26.80 1.18 -2.29
C PRO A 94 25.45 1.35 -3.00
N LEU A 95 24.82 2.51 -2.80
CA LEU A 95 23.56 2.87 -3.45
C LEU A 95 23.81 3.97 -4.47
N ARG A 96 23.62 3.66 -5.76
CA ARG A 96 23.64 4.66 -6.82
C ARG A 96 22.28 5.32 -6.95
N PHE A 97 22.25 6.63 -7.12
CA PHE A 97 21.04 7.41 -7.34
C PHE A 97 21.32 8.60 -8.24
N SER A 98 20.31 9.02 -8.99
CA SER A 98 20.39 10.24 -9.78
C SER A 98 20.15 11.45 -8.88
N PHE A 99 21.01 12.45 -9.00
CA PHE A 99 20.97 13.70 -8.27
C PHE A 99 21.12 14.88 -9.24
N GLN A 100 20.04 15.62 -9.42
CA GLN A 100 20.00 16.80 -10.27
C GLN A 100 19.60 18.02 -9.44
N ASP A 101 20.60 18.80 -9.05
CA ASP A 101 20.44 20.11 -8.40
C ASP A 101 19.50 20.12 -7.17
N GLY A 102 19.54 19.05 -6.36
CA GLY A 102 18.71 18.90 -5.17
C GLY A 102 17.43 18.08 -5.35
N LYS A 103 17.22 17.53 -6.55
CA LYS A 103 16.18 16.55 -6.85
C LYS A 103 16.83 15.17 -7.01
N ILE A 104 16.30 14.17 -6.30
CA ILE A 104 16.61 12.77 -6.53
C ILE A 104 15.51 12.24 -7.44
N GLU A 105 15.89 11.74 -8.61
CA GLU A 105 14.94 11.29 -9.61
C GLU A 105 14.72 9.78 -9.55
N GLU A 106 15.81 9.04 -9.41
CA GLU A 106 15.84 7.58 -9.46
C GLU A 106 16.86 7.07 -8.45
N VAL A 107 16.54 5.98 -7.78
CA VAL A 107 17.47 5.19 -6.98
C VAL A 107 17.70 3.90 -7.75
N CYS A 108 18.89 3.30 -7.72
CA CYS A 108 19.18 2.07 -8.46
C CYS A 108 19.42 0.90 -7.49
N PRO A 109 18.38 0.36 -6.82
CA PRO A 109 18.52 -0.85 -6.03
C PRO A 109 18.67 -2.08 -6.94
N MET A 110 18.90 -3.26 -6.36
CA MET A 110 18.80 -4.51 -7.11
C MET A 110 17.35 -5.05 -7.04
N SER A 111 16.70 -5.31 -8.19
CA SER A 111 15.32 -5.82 -8.45
C SER A 111 14.10 -4.84 -8.41
N GLU A 112 13.22 -5.03 -9.41
CA GLU A 112 12.27 -4.14 -10.14
C GLU A 112 11.05 -3.54 -9.40
N GLU A 113 10.75 -2.24 -9.63
CA GLU A 113 9.40 -1.65 -9.91
C GLU A 113 9.45 -0.09 -10.16
N PRO A 114 8.53 0.53 -10.95
CA PRO A 114 8.71 1.90 -11.47
C PRO A 114 7.80 3.04 -10.94
N THR A 115 8.34 4.29 -11.01
CA THR A 115 7.73 5.67 -11.04
C THR A 115 6.98 6.22 -9.81
N TRP A 116 7.10 7.45 -9.28
CA TRP A 116 8.07 8.57 -9.19
C TRP A 116 7.64 9.36 -7.94
N THR A 117 8.22 9.16 -6.76
CA THR A 117 7.73 9.81 -5.53
C THR A 117 8.81 9.97 -4.43
N ASP A 118 8.67 10.94 -3.52
CA ASP A 118 9.51 11.07 -2.30
C ASP A 118 9.19 9.93 -1.31
N VAL A 119 10.03 9.68 -0.29
CA VAL A 119 9.89 8.55 0.67
C VAL A 119 8.51 8.48 1.31
N VAL A 120 7.84 9.63 1.46
CA VAL A 120 6.54 9.78 2.13
C VAL A 120 5.35 9.89 1.16
N GLY A 121 5.58 10.07 -0.14
CA GLY A 121 4.51 10.37 -1.10
C GLY A 121 4.71 11.69 -1.88
N LYS A 122 3.74 12.05 -2.73
CA LYS A 122 3.73 13.33 -3.47
C LYS A 122 2.98 14.38 -2.66
N CYS A 123 3.72 15.26 -2.00
CA CYS A 123 3.17 16.24 -1.06
C CYS A 123 3.39 17.68 -1.54
N SER A 124 2.44 18.58 -1.22
CA SER A 124 2.68 20.01 -1.37
C SER A 124 3.77 20.45 -0.38
N THR A 125 4.77 21.19 -0.86
CA THR A 125 5.92 21.63 -0.05
C THR A 125 6.05 23.14 -0.14
N ALA A 126 6.03 23.82 0.99
CA ALA A 126 6.32 25.25 1.08
C ALA A 126 7.81 25.47 1.32
N TYR A 127 8.36 26.47 0.64
CA TYR A 127 9.78 26.83 0.73
C TYR A 127 9.92 28.28 1.20
N LYS A 128 10.81 28.51 2.16
CA LYS A 128 11.28 29.84 2.55
C LYS A 128 12.79 29.86 2.49
N VAL A 129 13.36 30.84 1.79
CA VAL A 129 14.81 30.98 1.62
C VAL A 129 15.26 32.23 2.34
N GLU A 130 16.27 32.09 3.19
CA GLU A 130 16.88 33.17 3.94
C GLU A 130 18.38 33.20 3.61
N ASN A 131 18.86 34.35 3.17
CA ASN A 131 20.29 34.57 2.92
C ASN A 131 20.88 35.26 4.14
N ASN A 132 21.88 34.64 4.78
CA ASN A 132 22.54 35.22 5.94
C ASN A 132 23.81 35.95 5.51
N TYR A 133 24.17 37.02 6.25
CA TYR A 133 25.37 37.83 6.00
C TYR A 133 26.69 37.04 6.09
N MET A 134 26.70 35.87 6.73
CA MET A 134 27.87 34.99 6.94
C MET A 134 28.09 33.98 5.80
N SER A 135 27.88 34.36 4.53
CA SER A 135 28.11 33.48 3.36
C SER A 135 27.38 32.12 3.42
N THR A 136 26.24 32.06 4.12
CA THR A 136 25.40 30.86 4.20
C THR A 136 23.99 31.15 3.72
N ARG A 137 23.37 30.15 3.09
CA ARG A 137 21.98 30.20 2.63
C ARG A 137 21.17 29.15 3.36
N THR A 138 20.15 29.60 4.08
CA THR A 138 19.24 28.73 4.83
C THR A 138 17.95 28.53 4.04
N ILE A 139 17.51 27.27 3.93
CA ILE A 139 16.29 26.88 3.22
C ILE A 139 15.40 26.14 4.21
N HIS A 140 14.24 26.73 4.51
CA HIS A 140 13.18 26.08 5.25
C HIS A 140 12.23 25.41 4.27
N LYS A 141 11.94 24.13 4.50
CA LYS A 141 10.94 23.36 3.79
C LYS A 141 9.91 22.86 4.79
N SER A 142 8.63 23.09 4.52
CA SER A 142 7.55 22.53 5.33
C SER A 142 6.57 21.77 4.45
N LYS A 143 6.08 20.64 4.97
CA LYS A 143 5.14 19.75 4.30
C LYS A 143 4.01 19.40 5.26
N ASP A 144 2.79 19.52 4.80
CA ASP A 144 1.62 18.91 5.43
C ASP A 144 1.43 17.52 4.84
N LEU A 145 1.73 16.49 5.64
CA LEU A 145 1.73 15.11 5.15
C LEU A 145 0.32 14.54 4.95
N LEU A 146 -0.73 15.26 5.38
CA LEU A 146 -2.12 14.92 5.04
C LEU A 146 -2.48 15.24 3.59
N THR A 147 -1.71 16.14 2.96
CA THR A 147 -1.93 16.54 1.56
C THR A 147 -1.20 15.62 0.56
N CYS A 148 -0.44 14.63 1.05
CA CYS A 148 0.30 13.72 0.19
C CYS A 148 -0.63 12.77 -0.57
N SER A 149 -0.46 12.70 -1.89
CA SER A 149 -1.01 11.62 -2.72
C SER A 149 -0.02 10.46 -2.78
N HIS A 150 -0.51 9.23 -3.01
CA HIS A 150 0.30 8.00 -3.05
C HIS A 150 1.08 7.67 -1.76
N ARG A 151 0.69 8.23 -0.61
CA ARG A 151 1.15 7.77 0.70
C ARG A 151 0.49 6.42 1.01
N GLU A 152 1.23 5.45 1.55
CA GLU A 152 0.64 4.18 1.97
C GLU A 152 -0.53 4.45 2.93
N TYR A 153 -1.68 3.84 2.63
CA TYR A 153 -2.84 3.91 3.50
C TYR A 153 -2.58 3.06 4.75
N TYR A 154 -2.93 3.59 5.92
CA TYR A 154 -2.94 2.83 7.15
C TYR A 154 -3.69 1.50 6.93
N ARG A 155 -3.03 0.37 7.20
CA ARG A 155 -3.70 -0.95 7.32
C ARG A 155 -4.46 -0.95 8.64
N ILE A 156 -5.59 -0.26 8.69
CA ILE A 156 -6.44 -0.21 9.87
C ILE A 156 -7.33 -1.44 9.82
N ALA A 157 -7.46 -2.16 10.94
CA ALA A 157 -8.48 -3.19 11.12
C ALA A 157 -9.92 -2.62 11.05
N MET A 158 -10.08 -1.29 11.03
CA MET A 158 -11.36 -0.62 10.93
C MET A 158 -11.73 -0.41 9.47
N HIS A 159 -12.73 -1.15 9.04
CA HIS A 159 -13.40 -0.98 7.76
C HIS A 159 -14.31 0.25 7.80
N SER A 160 -13.77 1.45 7.53
CA SER A 160 -14.59 2.66 7.43
C SER A 160 -15.13 2.87 6.01
N VAL A 161 -16.36 3.38 5.94
CA VAL A 161 -16.96 3.89 4.70
C VAL A 161 -16.23 5.17 4.26
N LYS A 162 -15.87 5.24 2.98
CA LYS A 162 -15.24 6.43 2.40
C LYS A 162 -16.21 7.62 2.43
N TYR A 163 -15.69 8.80 2.77
CA TYR A 163 -16.33 10.07 2.47
C TYR A 163 -16.15 10.37 0.98
N ASN A 164 -17.16 10.10 0.16
CA ASN A 164 -17.14 10.39 -1.28
C ASN A 164 -17.60 11.84 -1.55
N VAL A 165 -16.93 12.81 -0.92
CA VAL A 165 -17.13 14.25 -1.16
C VAL A 165 -15.86 14.84 -1.72
N HIS A 166 -15.96 15.83 -2.62
CA HIS A 166 -14.82 16.62 -3.09
C HIS A 166 -14.20 17.40 -1.92
N SER A 167 -13.34 16.73 -1.16
CA SER A 167 -12.64 17.26 0.01
C SER A 167 -11.14 17.14 -0.18
N LYS A 168 -10.38 18.06 0.42
CA LYS A 168 -8.92 17.94 0.54
C LYS A 168 -8.50 16.76 1.44
N VAL A 169 -9.46 16.12 2.13
CA VAL A 169 -9.25 14.96 2.99
C VAL A 169 -9.63 13.69 2.24
N GLN A 170 -8.63 12.92 1.81
CA GLN A 170 -8.77 11.73 0.96
C GLN A 170 -8.68 10.39 1.74
N SER A 171 -8.49 10.45 3.06
CA SER A 171 -8.47 9.31 3.98
C SER A 171 -9.10 9.71 5.31
N MET A 172 -9.46 8.74 6.17
CA MET A 172 -9.83 9.09 7.55
C MET A 172 -8.67 9.88 8.19
N PRO A 173 -8.90 11.10 8.70
CA PRO A 173 -7.83 11.91 9.25
C PRO A 173 -7.57 11.48 10.69
N LEU A 174 -7.15 10.22 10.88
CA LEU A 174 -6.79 9.66 12.18
C LEU A 174 -5.41 10.12 12.64
N MET A 175 -4.56 10.55 11.72
CA MET A 175 -3.23 11.06 12.01
C MET A 175 -3.14 12.51 11.56
N LYS A 176 -2.46 13.36 12.32
CA LYS A 176 -2.07 14.71 11.92
C LYS A 176 -0.55 14.70 11.79
N SER A 177 -0.06 14.91 10.59
CA SER A 177 1.34 14.64 10.25
C SER A 177 2.00 15.87 9.63
N TYR A 178 3.11 16.31 10.20
CA TYR A 178 3.88 17.47 9.72
C TYR A 178 5.33 17.09 9.53
N HIS A 179 5.96 17.65 8.50
CA HIS A 179 7.38 17.46 8.24
C HIS A 179 8.04 18.80 7.90
N ASN A 180 9.03 19.20 8.70
CA ASN A 180 9.78 20.44 8.53
C ASN A 180 11.25 20.12 8.39
N CYS A 181 11.95 20.78 7.45
CA CYS A 181 13.38 20.67 7.29
C CYS A 181 14.02 22.05 7.19
N VAL A 182 15.19 22.19 7.80
CA VAL A 182 16.07 23.35 7.66
C VAL A 182 17.38 22.87 7.04
N GLN A 183 17.71 23.41 5.87
CA GLN A 183 18.95 23.10 5.16
C GLN A 183 19.85 24.33 5.14
N THR A 184 21.12 24.15 5.46
CA THR A 184 22.14 25.19 5.36
C THR A 184 23.11 24.85 4.25
N LEU A 185 23.33 25.80 3.35
CA LEU A 185 24.27 25.72 2.26
C LEU A 185 25.38 26.73 2.49
N ASP A 186 26.63 26.31 2.26
CA ASP A 186 27.72 27.25 2.10
C ASP A 186 27.63 27.88 0.70
N THR A 187 27.57 29.21 0.64
CA THR A 187 27.40 29.92 -0.65
C THR A 187 28.67 29.95 -1.48
N SER A 188 29.84 29.73 -0.88
CA SER A 188 31.11 29.73 -1.60
C SER A 188 31.34 28.40 -2.33
N SER A 189 31.12 27.27 -1.66
CA SER A 189 31.25 25.94 -2.26
C SER A 189 29.95 25.39 -2.86
N ASN A 190 28.78 25.96 -2.54
CA ASN A 190 27.47 25.41 -2.85
C ASN A 190 27.30 23.94 -2.40
N ILE A 191 27.86 23.61 -1.23
CA ILE A 191 27.74 22.30 -0.59
C ILE A 191 26.74 22.40 0.56
N LEU A 192 25.95 21.34 0.77
CA LEU A 192 25.11 21.19 1.97
C LEU A 192 26.01 21.07 3.19
N THR A 193 25.95 22.03 4.12
CA THR A 193 26.70 21.98 5.38
C THR A 193 25.89 21.30 6.47
N SER A 194 24.58 21.53 6.52
CA SER A 194 23.68 20.81 7.42
C SER A 194 22.28 20.66 6.84
N SER A 195 21.59 19.58 7.22
CA SER A 195 20.16 19.40 7.04
C SER A 195 19.57 18.81 8.31
N GLU A 196 18.61 19.51 8.90
CA GLU A 196 17.91 19.07 10.11
C GLU A 196 16.42 19.02 9.81
N CYS A 197 15.83 17.84 9.91
CA CYS A 197 14.43 17.58 9.63
C CYS A 197 13.72 17.05 10.88
N THR A 198 12.50 17.52 11.10
CA THR A 198 11.60 17.06 12.15
C THR A 198 10.28 16.62 11.55
N GLU A 199 9.85 15.41 11.88
CA GLU A 199 8.53 14.86 11.55
C GLU A 199 7.73 14.62 12.82
N GLU A 200 6.49 15.10 12.83
CA GLU A 200 5.54 14.88 13.92
C GLU A 200 4.32 14.14 13.37
N ASN A 201 3.96 13.02 13.99
CA ASN A 201 2.76 12.24 13.68
C ASN A 201 1.91 12.13 14.95
N ILE A 202 0.74 12.77 14.99
CA ILE A 202 -0.17 12.79 16.13
C ILE A 202 -1.45 12.02 15.80
N PHE A 203 -1.73 10.95 16.54
CA PHE A 203 -2.97 10.19 16.40
C PHE A 203 -4.13 10.99 17.00
N ARG A 204 -5.04 11.49 16.15
CA ARG A 204 -6.10 12.43 16.52
C ARG A 204 -7.16 11.87 17.47
N PRO A 205 -7.59 10.59 17.39
CA PRO A 205 -8.56 10.08 18.35
C PRO A 205 -8.04 10.22 19.78
N PHE A 206 -8.87 10.80 20.64
CA PHE A 206 -8.56 11.09 22.05
C PHE A 206 -7.41 12.09 22.29
N SER A 207 -6.91 12.76 21.23
CA SER A 207 -5.90 13.80 21.37
C SER A 207 -6.52 15.19 21.56
N ASN A 208 -5.90 16.01 22.41
CA ASN A 208 -6.21 17.42 22.56
C ASN A 208 -4.96 18.26 22.21
N GLY A 209 -4.99 18.93 21.06
CA GLY A 209 -3.82 19.65 20.54
C GLY A 209 -2.67 18.69 20.19
N LYS A 210 -1.52 18.82 20.90
CA LYS A 210 -0.37 17.90 20.80
C LYS A 210 -0.37 16.80 21.88
N SER A 211 -1.35 16.79 22.77
CA SER A 211 -1.47 15.77 23.83
C SER A 211 -2.20 14.54 23.29
N GLY A 212 -1.61 13.36 23.48
CA GLY A 212 -2.10 12.08 22.98
C GLY A 212 -0.99 11.21 22.39
N ALA A 213 -1.35 10.15 21.67
CA ALA A 213 -0.37 9.26 21.05
C ALA A 213 0.35 9.99 19.92
N MET A 214 1.67 10.12 20.06
CA MET A 214 2.51 10.89 19.16
C MET A 214 3.81 10.16 18.85
N THR A 215 4.19 10.17 17.58
CA THR A 215 5.53 9.79 17.12
C THR A 215 6.24 11.03 16.60
N GLU A 216 7.46 11.24 17.07
CA GLU A 216 8.33 12.34 16.69
C GLU A 216 9.63 11.77 16.13
N GLN A 217 10.05 12.26 14.97
CA GLN A 217 11.29 11.84 14.32
C GLN A 217 12.16 13.05 14.02
N THR A 218 13.43 12.94 14.35
CA THR A 218 14.45 13.94 14.01
C THR A 218 15.52 13.29 13.14
N GLN A 219 15.97 13.99 12.12
CA GLN A 219 17.04 13.57 11.23
C GLN A 219 18.00 14.72 11.06
N LYS A 220 19.30 14.46 11.24
CA LYS A 220 20.35 15.45 11.10
C LYS A 220 21.46 14.89 10.22
N LEU A 221 21.83 15.65 9.20
CA LEU A 221 22.97 15.37 8.34
C LEU A 221 23.92 16.56 8.44
N THR A 222 25.18 16.32 8.81
CA THR A 222 26.17 17.39 9.04
C THR A 222 27.43 17.11 8.22
N PHE A 223 27.87 18.08 7.43
CA PHE A 223 29.09 17.96 6.62
C PHE A 223 30.32 17.88 7.50
N ARG A 224 31.21 16.94 7.19
CA ARG A 224 32.49 16.78 7.87
C ARG A 224 33.65 17.29 7.03
N GLN A 225 33.83 16.71 5.85
CA GLN A 225 35.00 16.95 5.04
C GLN A 225 34.79 16.56 3.56
N LYS A 226 35.58 17.20 2.69
CA LYS A 226 35.74 16.85 1.28
C LYS A 226 37.14 16.24 1.11
N SER A 227 37.22 15.09 0.46
CA SER A 227 38.48 14.41 0.13
C SER A 227 38.55 14.08 -1.36
N SER A 228 39.74 13.83 -1.90
CA SER A 228 39.88 13.27 -3.26
C SER A 228 39.41 11.82 -3.28
N SER A 229 38.66 11.42 -4.31
CA SER A 229 38.22 10.05 -4.51
C SER A 229 38.77 9.48 -5.81
N ASN A 230 39.28 8.25 -5.74
CA ASN A 230 39.73 7.47 -6.89
C ASN A 230 38.70 6.40 -7.30
N HIS A 231 37.42 6.62 -6.98
CA HIS A 231 36.35 5.67 -7.26
C HIS A 231 36.33 5.29 -8.74
N ARG A 232 36.57 4.01 -9.03
CA ARG A 232 36.43 3.44 -10.38
C ARG A 232 35.00 2.97 -10.55
N GLN A 233 34.32 3.40 -11.62
CA GLN A 233 32.98 2.88 -11.97
C GLN A 233 33.04 1.36 -12.17
N THR A 234 32.69 0.60 -11.13
CA THR A 234 32.63 -0.87 -11.17
C THR A 234 31.26 -1.42 -10.77
N GLU A 235 30.33 -0.56 -10.37
CA GLU A 235 29.04 -0.96 -9.83
C GLU A 235 28.07 -1.32 -10.95
N ARG A 236 27.64 -2.58 -10.97
CA ARG A 236 26.54 -3.06 -11.82
C ARG A 236 25.25 -2.99 -11.01
N PHE A 237 24.28 -2.23 -11.50
CA PHE A 237 22.91 -2.21 -10.98
C PHE A 237 21.98 -2.89 -11.98
N SER A 238 20.97 -3.59 -11.48
CA SER A 238 20.06 -4.36 -12.33
C SER A 238 18.92 -3.52 -12.92
N HIS A 239 18.48 -2.48 -12.21
CA HIS A 239 17.37 -1.61 -12.66
C HIS A 239 17.35 -0.29 -11.88
N ARG A 240 16.43 0.62 -12.25
CA ARG A 240 16.19 1.90 -11.58
C ARG A 240 14.79 1.88 -10.92
N SER A 241 14.69 2.30 -9.67
CA SER A 241 13.48 2.50 -8.87
C SER A 241 13.32 3.97 -8.48
N ASP A 242 12.22 4.33 -7.82
CA ASP A 242 12.06 5.66 -7.23
C ASP A 242 12.48 5.70 -5.74
N LEU A 243 12.18 6.81 -5.07
CA LEU A 243 12.52 7.05 -3.67
C LEU A 243 11.36 6.67 -2.71
N LEU A 244 10.22 6.19 -3.21
CA LEU A 244 9.09 5.81 -2.37
C LEU A 244 9.47 4.63 -1.48
N PHE A 245 9.01 4.64 -0.24
CA PHE A 245 9.25 3.50 0.64
C PHE A 245 8.53 2.25 0.10
N ASP A 246 9.27 1.16 -0.10
CA ASP A 246 8.71 -0.14 -0.47
C ASP A 246 8.20 -0.87 0.77
N HIS A 247 6.89 -1.02 0.86
CA HIS A 247 6.18 -1.69 1.96
C HIS A 247 6.05 -3.21 1.77
N LYS A 248 6.65 -3.81 0.74
CA LYS A 248 6.65 -5.26 0.55
C LYS A 248 7.39 -5.93 1.71
N LYS A 249 6.64 -6.60 2.59
CA LYS A 249 7.20 -7.53 3.56
C LYS A 249 7.77 -8.73 2.78
N LYS A 250 9.06 -9.02 2.92
CA LYS A 250 9.62 -10.29 2.45
C LYS A 250 8.88 -11.41 3.18
N MET A 251 8.32 -12.34 2.41
CA MET A 251 7.68 -13.54 2.97
C MET A 251 8.75 -14.31 3.76
N HIS A 252 8.45 -14.65 5.00
CA HIS A 252 9.30 -15.53 5.80
C HIS A 252 9.38 -16.90 5.09
N SER A 253 10.46 -17.64 5.30
CA SER A 253 10.60 -18.99 4.73
C SER A 253 9.42 -19.88 5.12
N ASP A 254 8.68 -20.39 4.13
CA ASP A 254 7.37 -21.06 4.28
C ASP A 254 7.32 -22.15 5.36
N GLN A 255 8.42 -22.88 5.57
CA GLN A 255 8.44 -24.03 6.47
C GLN A 255 8.41 -23.66 7.95
N PHE A 256 9.19 -22.65 8.37
CA PHE A 256 9.20 -22.18 9.76
C PHE A 256 7.88 -21.49 10.13
N SER A 257 7.34 -20.68 9.22
CA SER A 257 6.06 -19.98 9.42
C SER A 257 4.88 -20.95 9.55
N THR A 258 4.91 -22.09 8.85
CA THR A 258 3.86 -23.12 8.99
C THR A 258 3.84 -23.71 10.41
N GLN A 259 5.00 -24.10 10.94
CA GLN A 259 5.11 -24.71 12.27
C GLN A 259 4.75 -23.73 13.38
N GLU A 260 5.19 -22.48 13.25
CA GLU A 260 4.85 -21.41 14.19
C GLU A 260 3.33 -21.20 14.27
N ILE A 261 2.64 -21.09 13.12
CA ILE A 261 1.18 -20.93 13.11
C ILE A 261 0.47 -22.15 13.70
N LEU A 262 0.91 -23.37 13.39
CA LEU A 262 0.34 -24.59 13.97
C LEU A 262 0.50 -24.63 15.48
N SER A 263 1.66 -24.21 16.02
CA SER A 263 1.88 -24.15 17.47
C SER A 263 0.92 -23.18 18.17
N VAL A 264 0.57 -22.06 17.53
CA VAL A 264 -0.45 -21.12 18.06
C VAL A 264 -1.83 -21.78 18.07
N PHE A 265 -2.19 -22.55 17.04
CA PHE A 265 -3.44 -23.31 17.03
C PHE A 265 -3.48 -24.43 18.09
N GLU A 266 -2.35 -25.08 18.40
CA GLU A 266 -2.24 -26.05 19.50
C GLU A 266 -2.49 -25.36 20.84
N GLU A 267 -1.85 -24.21 21.08
CA GLU A 267 -2.06 -23.45 22.32
C GLU A 267 -3.51 -22.95 22.45
N LEU A 268 -4.12 -22.52 21.34
CA LEU A 268 -5.54 -22.20 21.29
C LEU A 268 -6.39 -23.42 21.63
N CYS A 269 -6.08 -24.60 21.06
CA CYS A 269 -6.78 -25.85 21.36
C CYS A 269 -6.86 -26.14 22.86
N ASP A 270 -5.73 -25.99 23.56
CA ASP A 270 -5.60 -26.30 24.97
C ASP A 270 -6.30 -25.28 25.88
N LYS A 271 -6.20 -23.99 25.57
CA LYS A 271 -6.78 -22.92 26.40
C LYS A 271 -8.30 -22.78 26.26
N MET A 272 -8.89 -23.42 25.25
CA MET A 272 -10.32 -23.41 24.97
C MET A 272 -11.16 -24.32 25.89
N SER A 273 -10.59 -24.82 27.01
CA SER A 273 -11.21 -25.93 27.74
C SER A 273 -12.61 -25.63 28.29
N GLU A 274 -12.93 -24.42 28.79
CA GLU A 274 -14.27 -24.11 29.34
C GLU A 274 -14.73 -22.64 29.21
N ASP A 275 -13.83 -21.64 29.33
CA ASP A 275 -14.18 -20.19 29.31
C ASP A 275 -13.34 -19.35 28.32
N ILE A 276 -13.84 -18.15 27.95
CA ILE A 276 -13.07 -17.15 27.20
C ILE A 276 -12.06 -16.50 28.15
N ARG A 277 -10.80 -16.94 28.08
CA ARG A 277 -9.72 -16.35 28.89
C ARG A 277 -9.27 -14.98 28.36
N PRO A 278 -8.84 -14.04 29.23
CA PRO A 278 -8.38 -12.71 28.82
C PRO A 278 -7.20 -12.72 27.81
N GLU A 279 -6.43 -13.80 27.74
CA GLU A 279 -5.30 -13.93 26.82
C GLU A 279 -5.72 -14.28 25.39
N LEU A 280 -6.93 -14.81 25.20
CA LEU A 280 -7.42 -15.31 23.92
C LEU A 280 -7.42 -14.24 22.80
N PRO A 281 -7.87 -13.00 23.02
CA PRO A 281 -7.81 -11.95 21.99
C PRO A 281 -6.38 -11.64 21.56
N LYS A 282 -5.41 -11.67 22.48
CA LYS A 282 -3.99 -11.45 22.17
C LYS A 282 -3.44 -12.57 21.29
N MET A 283 -3.79 -13.82 21.60
CA MET A 283 -3.38 -14.98 20.81
C MET A 283 -4.01 -14.96 19.40
N LEU A 284 -5.29 -14.59 19.29
CA LEU A 284 -5.96 -14.46 18.00
C LEU A 284 -5.34 -13.34 17.14
N ASN A 285 -4.99 -12.21 17.74
CA ASN A 285 -4.27 -11.15 17.04
C ASN A 285 -2.89 -11.62 16.53
N ASN A 286 -2.14 -12.35 17.37
CA ASN A 286 -0.88 -12.95 16.96
C ASN A 286 -1.06 -13.93 15.79
N LEU A 287 -2.09 -14.80 15.87
CA LEU A 287 -2.44 -15.73 14.80
C LEU A 287 -2.73 -14.99 13.48
N ILE A 288 -3.57 -13.95 13.53
CA ILE A 288 -3.91 -13.12 12.37
C ILE A 288 -2.64 -12.49 11.77
N ASP A 289 -1.74 -11.96 12.59
CA ASP A 289 -0.52 -11.32 12.12
C ASP A 289 0.47 -12.30 11.47
N LEU A 290 0.60 -13.51 12.02
CA LEU A 290 1.37 -14.59 11.39
C LEU A 290 0.73 -15.02 10.07
N MET A 291 -0.58 -15.28 10.06
CA MET A 291 -1.32 -15.70 8.86
C MET A 291 -1.32 -14.65 7.74
N LYS A 292 -1.22 -13.35 8.07
CA LYS A 292 -1.07 -12.27 7.07
C LYS A 292 0.22 -12.37 6.27
N SER A 293 1.24 -13.03 6.80
CA SER A 293 2.59 -13.10 6.23
C SER A 293 2.85 -14.32 5.34
N VAL A 294 1.88 -15.23 5.22
CA VAL A 294 2.02 -16.50 4.48
C VAL A 294 1.17 -16.53 3.21
N ASP A 295 1.53 -17.41 2.28
CA ASP A 295 0.89 -17.54 0.99
C ASP A 295 -0.32 -18.51 1.02
N TYR A 296 -1.01 -18.64 -0.12
CA TYR A 296 -2.16 -19.54 -0.23
C TYR A 296 -1.78 -21.01 0.00
N ALA A 297 -0.62 -21.47 -0.50
CA ALA A 297 -0.21 -22.86 -0.33
C ALA A 297 0.04 -23.18 1.15
N THR A 298 0.65 -22.26 1.88
CA THR A 298 0.87 -22.38 3.32
C THR A 298 -0.44 -22.34 4.10
N LEU A 299 -1.37 -21.43 3.79
CA LEU A 299 -2.72 -21.45 4.40
C LEU A 299 -3.46 -22.77 4.18
N ARG A 300 -3.33 -23.37 2.98
CA ARG A 300 -3.90 -24.69 2.67
C ARG A 300 -3.26 -25.80 3.52
N LYS A 301 -1.94 -25.79 3.68
CA LYS A 301 -1.22 -26.73 4.56
C LYS A 301 -1.67 -26.59 6.01
N ILE A 302 -1.73 -25.37 6.54
CA ILE A 302 -2.19 -25.08 7.90
C ILE A 302 -3.61 -25.61 8.11
N TYR A 303 -4.55 -25.27 7.21
CA TYR A 303 -5.93 -25.76 7.32
C TYR A 303 -6.02 -27.29 7.28
N SER A 304 -5.23 -27.94 6.41
CA SER A 304 -5.17 -29.40 6.36
C SER A 304 -4.61 -30.01 7.64
N GLY A 305 -3.65 -29.33 8.30
CA GLY A 305 -3.06 -29.75 9.55
C GLY A 305 -4.05 -29.69 10.70
N ILE A 306 -4.70 -28.54 10.89
CA ILE A 306 -5.69 -28.34 11.97
C ILE A 306 -6.96 -29.17 11.76
N SER A 307 -7.23 -29.61 10.53
CA SER A 307 -8.41 -30.42 10.21
C SER A 307 -8.25 -31.90 10.56
N LYS A 308 -7.03 -32.36 10.91
CA LYS A 308 -6.80 -33.73 11.35
C LYS A 308 -7.46 -33.95 12.71
N GLU A 309 -8.19 -35.05 12.88
CA GLU A 309 -8.83 -35.41 14.16
C GLU A 309 -7.84 -35.48 15.33
N SER A 310 -6.59 -35.86 15.05
CA SER A 310 -5.52 -35.94 16.04
C SER A 310 -5.01 -34.58 16.52
N PHE A 311 -5.28 -33.49 15.80
CA PHE A 311 -4.73 -32.17 16.11
C PHE A 311 -5.38 -31.57 17.37
N CYS A 312 -6.71 -31.46 17.37
CA CYS A 312 -7.45 -30.90 18.50
C CYS A 312 -8.67 -31.76 18.83
N ARG A 313 -8.47 -32.78 19.68
CA ARG A 313 -9.50 -33.79 19.99
C ARG A 313 -10.76 -33.21 20.64
N LYS A 314 -10.60 -32.21 21.51
CA LYS A 314 -11.72 -31.64 22.29
C LYS A 314 -12.46 -30.51 21.57
N ASN A 315 -11.76 -29.76 20.71
CA ASN A 315 -12.25 -28.49 20.15
C ASN A 315 -11.97 -28.36 18.63
N SER A 316 -12.07 -29.48 17.90
CA SER A 316 -11.74 -29.54 16.45
C SER A 316 -12.51 -28.51 15.62
N ASP A 317 -13.83 -28.43 15.79
CA ASP A 317 -14.68 -27.50 15.01
C ASP A 317 -14.40 -26.04 15.35
N ARG A 318 -14.15 -25.74 16.63
CA ARG A 318 -13.81 -24.39 17.08
C ARG A 318 -12.45 -23.92 16.56
N THR A 319 -11.49 -24.85 16.45
CA THR A 319 -10.18 -24.58 15.85
C THR A 319 -10.31 -24.21 14.37
N LYS A 320 -11.11 -24.99 13.61
CA LYS A 320 -11.43 -24.68 12.21
C LYS A 320 -12.16 -23.35 12.06
N ARG A 321 -13.07 -23.05 12.99
CA ARG A 321 -13.80 -21.77 13.03
C ARG A 321 -12.86 -20.58 13.22
N TYR A 322 -11.93 -20.62 14.19
CA TYR A 322 -10.94 -19.53 14.34
C TYR A 322 -10.08 -19.30 13.11
N PHE A 323 -9.72 -20.37 12.40
CA PHE A 323 -9.05 -20.23 11.11
C PHE A 323 -9.91 -19.45 10.11
N ARG A 324 -11.20 -19.83 9.95
CA ARG A 324 -12.15 -19.15 9.05
C ARG A 324 -12.39 -17.69 9.44
N ASP A 325 -12.66 -17.44 10.72
CA ASP A 325 -12.91 -16.10 11.28
C ASP A 325 -11.71 -15.15 11.11
N SER A 326 -10.50 -15.71 11.03
CA SER A 326 -9.27 -14.94 10.81
C SER A 326 -9.09 -14.53 9.35
N LEU A 327 -9.63 -15.28 8.37
CA LEU A 327 -9.40 -15.03 6.94
C LEU A 327 -9.83 -13.64 6.45
N PRO A 328 -11.02 -13.10 6.82
CA PRO A 328 -11.41 -11.75 6.43
C PRO A 328 -10.41 -10.68 6.91
N MET A 329 -9.80 -10.89 8.08
CA MET A 329 -8.88 -9.94 8.71
C MET A 329 -7.48 -9.93 8.08
N LEU A 330 -7.15 -10.92 7.24
CA LEU A 330 -5.85 -10.97 6.57
C LEU A 330 -5.74 -9.94 5.44
N GLY A 331 -6.86 -9.62 4.78
CA GLY A 331 -6.94 -8.58 3.77
C GLY A 331 -5.96 -8.71 2.61
N ASN A 332 -5.65 -9.93 2.17
CA ASN A 332 -4.68 -10.20 1.10
C ASN A 332 -5.22 -11.23 0.08
N VAL A 333 -4.51 -11.40 -1.05
CA VAL A 333 -4.93 -12.32 -2.13
C VAL A 333 -5.02 -13.77 -1.64
N ALA A 334 -4.13 -14.19 -0.75
CA ALA A 334 -4.10 -15.55 -0.21
C ALA A 334 -5.37 -15.88 0.57
N SER A 335 -5.90 -14.94 1.35
CA SER A 335 -7.13 -15.14 2.11
C SER A 335 -8.36 -15.23 1.23
N VAL A 336 -8.43 -14.45 0.14
CA VAL A 336 -9.52 -14.54 -0.85
C VAL A 336 -9.51 -15.89 -1.57
N LYS A 337 -8.33 -16.37 -1.99
CA LYS A 337 -8.19 -17.72 -2.58
C LYS A 337 -8.56 -18.82 -1.59
N MET A 338 -8.19 -18.66 -0.32
CA MET A 338 -8.54 -19.61 0.72
C MET A 338 -10.04 -19.63 1.00
N PHE A 339 -10.68 -18.46 1.03
CA PHE A 339 -12.13 -18.32 1.13
C PHE A 339 -12.84 -19.04 -0.03
N GLN A 340 -12.45 -18.73 -1.27
CA GLN A 340 -13.00 -19.38 -2.47
C GLN A 340 -12.85 -20.91 -2.44
N TYR A 341 -11.69 -21.42 -2.04
CA TYR A 341 -11.48 -22.84 -1.85
C TYR A 341 -12.42 -23.45 -0.81
N LEU A 342 -12.50 -22.86 0.39
CA LEU A 342 -13.34 -23.39 1.48
C LEU A 342 -14.84 -23.32 1.15
N THR A 343 -15.28 -22.29 0.42
CA THR A 343 -16.65 -22.23 -0.12
C THR A 343 -16.89 -23.36 -1.12
N SER A 344 -15.93 -23.68 -1.99
CA SER A 344 -16.08 -24.76 -2.98
C SER A 344 -16.23 -26.16 -2.36
N ILE A 345 -15.72 -26.36 -1.14
CA ILE A 345 -15.83 -27.61 -0.38
C ILE A 345 -16.85 -27.53 0.76
N ASN A 346 -17.76 -26.55 0.73
CA ASN A 346 -18.84 -26.34 1.70
C ASN A 346 -18.36 -26.29 3.17
N GLN A 347 -17.20 -25.67 3.43
CA GLN A 347 -16.64 -25.52 4.78
C GLN A 347 -16.96 -24.16 5.44
N PHE A 348 -17.72 -23.31 4.74
CA PHE A 348 -18.22 -22.04 5.25
C PHE A 348 -19.72 -22.16 5.52
N GLU A 349 -20.14 -21.77 6.73
CA GLU A 349 -21.55 -21.59 7.06
C GLU A 349 -22.07 -20.28 6.42
N ASP A 350 -23.38 -20.16 6.24
CA ASP A 350 -23.98 -18.98 5.58
C ASP A 350 -23.65 -17.66 6.31
N GLU A 351 -23.64 -17.68 7.64
CA GLU A 351 -23.28 -16.51 8.46
C GLU A 351 -21.81 -16.09 8.24
N ASP A 352 -20.90 -17.06 8.24
CA ASP A 352 -19.47 -16.84 8.00
C ASP A 352 -19.23 -16.30 6.57
N MET A 353 -20.00 -16.78 5.58
CA MET A 353 -19.95 -16.25 4.21
C MET A 353 -20.38 -14.80 4.16
N VAL A 354 -21.49 -14.43 4.81
CA VAL A 354 -21.98 -13.05 4.86
C VAL A 354 -20.94 -12.13 5.49
N MET A 355 -20.29 -12.55 6.56
CA MET A 355 -19.24 -11.77 7.23
C MET A 355 -18.04 -11.53 6.30
N PHE A 356 -17.56 -12.58 5.62
CA PHE A 356 -16.46 -12.46 4.68
C PHE A 356 -16.81 -11.53 3.50
N LEU A 357 -18.01 -11.70 2.93
CA LEU A 357 -18.51 -10.86 1.84
C LEU A 357 -18.68 -9.40 2.25
N ALA A 358 -19.09 -9.14 3.49
CA ALA A 358 -19.15 -7.79 4.05
C ALA A 358 -17.76 -7.16 4.09
N VAL A 359 -16.77 -7.86 4.65
CA VAL A 359 -15.37 -7.40 4.72
C VAL A 359 -14.76 -7.15 3.34
N LEU A 360 -15.00 -8.04 2.38
CA LEU A 360 -14.58 -7.85 0.99
C LEU A 360 -15.13 -6.55 0.40
N SER A 361 -16.42 -6.26 0.64
CA SER A 361 -17.09 -5.10 0.07
C SER A 361 -16.55 -3.76 0.60
N VAL A 362 -15.97 -3.76 1.80
CA VAL A 362 -15.40 -2.56 2.47
C VAL A 362 -13.88 -2.58 2.53
N THR A 363 -13.23 -3.48 1.78
CA THR A 363 -11.77 -3.50 1.66
C THR A 363 -11.30 -2.21 0.98
N GLN A 364 -10.47 -1.42 1.67
CA GLN A 364 -10.13 -0.05 1.22
C GLN A 364 -9.18 -0.01 0.02
N ASN A 365 -8.34 -1.05 -0.13
CA ASN A 365 -7.26 -1.15 -1.12
C ASN A 365 -7.17 -2.58 -1.68
N PRO A 366 -8.23 -3.11 -2.31
CA PRO A 366 -8.12 -4.43 -2.93
C PRO A 366 -7.13 -4.34 -4.10
N SER A 367 -6.37 -5.40 -4.36
CA SER A 367 -5.55 -5.50 -5.57
C SER A 367 -6.35 -6.11 -6.71
N LYS A 368 -5.89 -5.96 -7.96
CA LYS A 368 -6.54 -6.60 -9.11
C LYS A 368 -6.50 -8.13 -9.02
N GLU A 369 -5.45 -8.69 -8.42
CA GLU A 369 -5.33 -10.12 -8.14
C GLU A 369 -6.35 -10.58 -7.10
N MET A 370 -6.77 -9.73 -6.16
CA MET A 370 -7.89 -10.03 -5.26
C MET A 370 -9.20 -10.10 -6.05
N VAL A 371 -9.42 -9.17 -6.99
CA VAL A 371 -10.61 -9.17 -7.86
C VAL A 371 -10.64 -10.44 -8.71
N GLN A 372 -9.51 -10.82 -9.29
CA GLN A 372 -9.37 -12.08 -10.01
C GLN A 372 -9.69 -13.29 -9.12
N ALA A 373 -9.15 -13.32 -7.90
CA ALA A 373 -9.33 -14.44 -6.98
C ALA A 373 -10.78 -14.62 -6.50
N VAL A 374 -11.55 -13.53 -6.38
CA VAL A 374 -12.95 -13.60 -5.94
C VAL A 374 -13.93 -13.89 -7.08
N THR A 375 -13.56 -13.57 -8.33
CA THR A 375 -14.43 -13.70 -9.51
C THR A 375 -15.05 -15.10 -9.67
N PRO A 376 -14.33 -16.21 -9.41
CA PRO A 376 -14.91 -17.57 -9.50
C PRO A 376 -16.07 -17.85 -8.55
N LEU A 377 -16.30 -17.04 -7.50
CA LEU A 377 -17.52 -17.15 -6.68
C LEU A 377 -18.79 -16.90 -7.50
N LEU A 378 -18.66 -16.18 -8.63
CA LEU A 378 -19.73 -15.95 -9.59
C LEU A 378 -20.08 -17.17 -10.44
N ASP A 379 -19.30 -18.25 -10.37
CA ASP A 379 -19.57 -19.49 -11.12
C ASP A 379 -20.50 -20.46 -10.37
N ASN A 380 -20.85 -20.16 -9.12
CA ASN A 380 -21.77 -21.01 -8.35
C ASN A 380 -23.18 -20.99 -8.97
N LYS A 381 -23.75 -22.18 -9.19
CA LYS A 381 -25.10 -22.36 -9.76
C LYS A 381 -26.17 -21.62 -8.97
N ASN A 382 -26.06 -21.63 -7.63
CA ASN A 382 -26.99 -20.96 -6.72
C ASN A 382 -26.36 -19.69 -6.14
N ILE A 383 -25.89 -18.80 -7.02
CA ILE A 383 -25.29 -17.54 -6.58
C ILE A 383 -26.32 -16.64 -5.88
N SER A 384 -25.96 -16.14 -4.70
CA SER A 384 -26.75 -15.14 -3.99
C SER A 384 -26.50 -13.72 -4.51
N HIS A 385 -27.51 -12.86 -4.38
CA HIS A 385 -27.37 -11.44 -4.71
C HIS A 385 -26.25 -10.74 -3.93
N THR A 386 -26.03 -11.15 -2.67
CA THR A 386 -24.98 -10.63 -1.81
C THR A 386 -23.60 -10.88 -2.39
N VAL A 387 -23.34 -12.07 -2.96
CA VAL A 387 -22.05 -12.37 -3.61
C VAL A 387 -21.81 -11.43 -4.80
N MET A 388 -22.81 -11.26 -5.67
CA MET A 388 -22.73 -10.37 -6.83
C MET A 388 -22.47 -8.91 -6.41
N LEU A 389 -23.10 -8.43 -5.35
CA LEU A 389 -22.87 -7.07 -4.85
C LEU A 389 -21.49 -6.93 -4.24
N SER A 390 -21.08 -7.84 -3.34
CA SER A 390 -19.79 -7.75 -2.66
C SER A 390 -18.61 -7.82 -3.62
N VAL A 391 -18.66 -8.71 -4.63
CA VAL A 391 -17.62 -8.79 -5.68
C VAL A 391 -17.55 -7.49 -6.48
N SER A 392 -18.70 -6.93 -6.86
CA SER A 392 -18.75 -5.64 -7.58
C SER A 392 -18.25 -4.46 -6.73
N SER A 393 -18.52 -4.45 -5.42
CA SER A 393 -18.07 -3.40 -4.49
C SER A 393 -16.55 -3.42 -4.29
N MET A 394 -15.94 -4.59 -4.26
CA MET A 394 -14.49 -4.72 -4.20
C MET A 394 -13.83 -4.19 -5.48
N ALA A 395 -14.36 -4.56 -6.65
CA ALA A 395 -13.90 -4.02 -7.93
C ALA A 395 -14.11 -2.50 -8.04
N ALA A 396 -15.25 -1.98 -7.58
CA ALA A 396 -15.49 -0.55 -7.47
C ALA A 396 -14.44 0.14 -6.58
N SER A 397 -14.09 -0.48 -5.45
CA SER A 397 -13.07 0.05 -4.54
C SER A 397 -11.68 0.10 -5.18
N TYR A 398 -11.34 -0.90 -6.01
CA TYR A 398 -10.12 -0.91 -6.83
C TYR A 398 -10.15 0.20 -7.89
N CYS A 399 -11.20 0.26 -8.71
CA CYS A 399 -11.35 1.21 -9.81
C CYS A 399 -11.38 2.67 -9.35
N ASN A 400 -11.95 2.96 -8.18
CA ASN A 400 -11.93 4.30 -7.60
C ASN A 400 -10.52 4.82 -7.29
N LYS A 401 -9.50 3.94 -7.22
CA LYS A 401 -8.09 4.32 -6.99
C LYS A 401 -7.23 4.22 -8.25
N ASN A 402 -7.75 3.59 -9.29
CA ASN A 402 -7.04 3.30 -10.52
C ASN A 402 -7.88 3.84 -11.69
N PRO A 403 -7.64 5.09 -12.13
CA PRO A 403 -8.47 5.74 -13.17
C PRO A 403 -8.54 5.03 -14.52
N LYS A 404 -7.60 4.10 -14.77
CA LYS A 404 -7.50 3.26 -15.98
C LYS A 404 -7.81 1.80 -15.69
N CYS A 405 -8.59 1.50 -14.65
CA CYS A 405 -8.86 0.11 -14.24
C CYS A 405 -9.58 -0.71 -15.33
N ASP A 406 -10.17 -0.06 -16.33
CA ASP A 406 -10.78 -0.69 -17.49
C ASP A 406 -9.76 -1.27 -18.48
N GLU A 407 -8.49 -0.86 -18.37
CA GLU A 407 -7.34 -1.46 -19.08
C GLU A 407 -6.85 -2.76 -18.40
N ASP A 408 -7.19 -2.99 -17.12
CA ASP A 408 -6.78 -4.20 -16.39
C ASP A 408 -7.62 -5.42 -16.82
N PHE A 409 -6.94 -6.50 -17.21
CA PHE A 409 -7.55 -7.74 -17.65
C PHE A 409 -8.51 -8.34 -16.60
N GLU A 410 -8.14 -8.28 -15.32
CA GLU A 410 -8.92 -8.83 -14.22
C GLU A 410 -10.27 -8.14 -14.05
N ILE A 411 -10.31 -6.82 -14.28
CA ILE A 411 -11.53 -6.02 -14.21
C ILE A 411 -12.39 -6.26 -15.44
N ASP A 412 -11.78 -6.30 -16.63
CA ASP A 412 -12.50 -6.63 -17.87
C ASP A 412 -13.15 -8.00 -17.79
N ALA A 413 -12.42 -9.03 -17.34
CA ALA A 413 -12.96 -10.38 -17.15
C ALA A 413 -14.17 -10.39 -16.20
N LEU A 414 -14.13 -9.60 -15.11
CA LEU A 414 -15.26 -9.46 -14.19
C LEU A 414 -16.47 -8.75 -14.85
N ILE A 415 -16.23 -7.69 -15.62
CA ILE A 415 -17.28 -6.98 -16.36
C ILE A 415 -17.94 -7.93 -17.36
N GLN A 416 -17.16 -8.69 -18.13
CA GLN A 416 -17.67 -9.70 -19.07
C GLN A 416 -18.52 -10.75 -18.35
N LYS A 417 -18.10 -11.19 -17.16
CA LYS A 417 -18.88 -12.12 -16.33
C LYS A 417 -20.24 -11.53 -15.95
N TYR A 418 -20.30 -10.27 -15.48
CA TYR A 418 -21.59 -9.62 -15.23
C TYR A 418 -22.42 -9.40 -16.50
N MET A 419 -21.80 -9.04 -17.61
CA MET A 419 -22.50 -8.89 -18.90
C MET A 419 -23.14 -10.21 -19.36
N SER A 420 -22.50 -11.36 -19.10
CA SER A 420 -23.10 -12.68 -19.39
C SER A 420 -24.37 -12.95 -18.59
N PHE A 421 -24.46 -12.43 -17.35
CA PHE A 421 -25.70 -12.51 -16.57
C PHE A 421 -26.78 -11.57 -17.09
N VAL A 422 -26.39 -10.39 -17.61
CA VAL A 422 -27.34 -9.46 -18.23
C VAL A 422 -27.90 -10.06 -19.53
N GLY A 423 -27.06 -10.67 -20.36
CA GLY A 423 -27.46 -11.25 -21.64
C GLY A 423 -28.25 -10.27 -22.50
N ASN A 424 -29.46 -10.67 -22.90
CA ASN A 424 -30.38 -9.83 -23.69
C ASN A 424 -31.33 -8.99 -22.82
N CYS A 425 -31.01 -8.75 -21.55
CA CYS A 425 -31.85 -8.04 -20.57
C CYS A 425 -33.15 -8.77 -20.19
N ASP A 426 -33.30 -10.04 -20.59
CA ASP A 426 -34.51 -10.80 -20.32
C ASP A 426 -34.47 -11.44 -18.92
N LYS A 427 -35.23 -10.85 -18.00
CA LYS A 427 -35.38 -11.33 -16.62
C LYS A 427 -36.07 -12.69 -16.54
N ALA A 428 -36.93 -13.05 -17.50
CA ALA A 428 -37.58 -14.35 -17.52
C ALA A 428 -36.57 -15.47 -17.86
N ALA A 429 -35.64 -15.19 -18.76
CA ALA A 429 -34.54 -16.09 -19.09
C ALA A 429 -33.49 -16.17 -17.98
N ASN A 430 -33.24 -15.08 -17.25
CA ASN A 430 -32.29 -15.06 -16.15
C ASN A 430 -32.76 -14.18 -14.97
N PRO A 431 -33.07 -14.76 -13.79
CA PRO A 431 -33.53 -13.99 -12.64
C PRO A 431 -32.48 -13.02 -12.09
N ASN A 432 -31.19 -13.23 -12.40
CA ASN A 432 -30.08 -12.42 -11.91
C ASN A 432 -29.81 -11.15 -12.71
N VAL A 433 -30.57 -10.85 -13.78
CA VAL A 433 -30.35 -9.68 -14.66
C VAL A 433 -30.31 -8.37 -13.87
N ILE A 434 -31.29 -8.14 -12.98
CA ILE A 434 -31.34 -6.92 -12.15
C ILE A 434 -30.08 -6.79 -11.29
N GLN A 435 -29.66 -7.89 -10.69
CA GLN A 435 -28.51 -7.89 -9.79
C GLN A 435 -27.20 -7.68 -10.56
N ALA A 436 -27.08 -8.24 -11.76
CA ALA A 436 -25.95 -8.00 -12.65
C ALA A 436 -25.86 -6.55 -13.12
N LEU A 437 -27.00 -5.93 -13.47
CA LEU A 437 -27.07 -4.51 -13.83
C LEU A 437 -26.60 -3.61 -12.67
N ARG A 438 -27.07 -3.89 -11.45
CA ARG A 438 -26.62 -3.19 -10.23
C ARG A 438 -25.12 -3.37 -10.00
N SER A 439 -24.60 -4.58 -10.19
CA SER A 439 -23.17 -4.87 -10.05
C SER A 439 -22.32 -4.11 -11.09
N LEU A 440 -22.75 -4.06 -12.36
CA LEU A 440 -22.09 -3.27 -13.41
C LEU A 440 -22.08 -1.77 -13.08
N GLY A 441 -23.22 -1.25 -12.61
CA GLY A 441 -23.34 0.13 -12.14
C GLY A 441 -22.46 0.43 -10.93
N ASN A 442 -22.33 -0.53 -10.01
CA ASN A 442 -21.52 -0.37 -8.81
C ASN A 442 -20.03 -0.26 -9.14
N ILE A 443 -19.52 -1.10 -10.06
CA ILE A 443 -18.13 -1.05 -10.56
C ILE A 443 -17.82 0.32 -11.17
N GLY A 444 -18.75 0.86 -11.96
CA GLY A 444 -18.67 2.22 -12.51
C GLY A 444 -17.71 2.41 -13.68
N TYR A 445 -16.88 1.44 -14.04
CA TYR A 445 -15.94 1.55 -15.17
C TYR A 445 -16.27 0.52 -16.26
N SER A 446 -17.48 0.61 -16.80
CA SER A 446 -18.06 -0.38 -17.71
C SER A 446 -18.47 0.22 -19.06
N SER A 447 -17.57 0.98 -19.69
CA SER A 447 -17.77 1.54 -21.04
C SER A 447 -18.17 0.48 -22.08
N LYS A 448 -17.61 -0.73 -21.96
CA LYS A 448 -17.96 -1.90 -22.79
C LYS A 448 -19.42 -2.37 -22.63
N ALA A 449 -20.07 -2.06 -21.51
CA ALA A 449 -21.46 -2.42 -21.26
C ALA A 449 -22.47 -1.44 -21.88
N GLU A 450 -22.03 -0.28 -22.39
CA GLU A 450 -22.88 0.82 -22.88
C GLU A 450 -23.95 0.35 -23.87
N ARG A 451 -23.57 -0.49 -24.85
CA ARG A 451 -24.49 -0.99 -25.87
C ARG A 451 -25.59 -1.85 -25.27
N THR A 452 -25.22 -2.81 -24.43
CA THR A 452 -26.16 -3.71 -23.76
C THR A 452 -27.08 -2.94 -22.83
N LEU A 453 -26.54 -1.99 -22.04
CA LEU A 453 -27.33 -1.15 -21.16
C LEU A 453 -28.33 -0.29 -21.95
N SER A 454 -27.91 0.30 -23.08
CA SER A 454 -28.79 1.08 -23.96
C SER A 454 -29.94 0.24 -24.51
N GLN A 455 -29.70 -1.02 -24.88
CA GLN A 455 -30.74 -1.95 -25.30
C GLN A 455 -31.72 -2.26 -24.16
N CYS A 456 -31.21 -2.51 -22.95
CA CYS A 456 -32.05 -2.75 -21.78
C CYS A 456 -32.96 -1.56 -21.46
N VAL A 457 -32.51 -0.32 -21.70
CA VAL A 457 -33.26 0.91 -21.41
C VAL A 457 -34.39 1.15 -22.42
N THR A 458 -34.09 1.01 -23.71
CA THR A 458 -34.96 1.43 -24.82
C THR A 458 -36.05 0.41 -25.16
N THR A 459 -35.85 -0.86 -24.83
CA THR A 459 -36.81 -1.92 -25.16
C THR A 459 -38.00 -1.90 -24.18
N THR A 460 -39.13 -1.37 -24.64
CA THR A 460 -40.35 -1.15 -23.83
C THR A 460 -41.04 -2.43 -23.37
N SER A 461 -40.77 -3.57 -24.02
CA SER A 461 -41.30 -4.89 -23.63
C SER A 461 -40.63 -5.46 -22.38
N PHE A 462 -39.47 -4.94 -21.95
CA PHE A 462 -38.83 -5.40 -20.73
C PHE A 462 -39.49 -4.83 -19.47
N PRO A 463 -39.50 -5.57 -18.35
CA PRO A 463 -40.05 -5.09 -17.09
C PRO A 463 -39.43 -3.77 -16.65
N MET A 464 -40.24 -2.91 -16.03
CA MET A 464 -39.81 -1.58 -15.60
C MET A 464 -38.60 -1.65 -14.67
N GLU A 465 -38.51 -2.66 -13.80
CA GLU A 465 -37.38 -2.82 -12.87
C GLU A 465 -36.06 -3.09 -13.59
N VAL A 466 -36.08 -3.79 -14.72
CA VAL A 466 -34.90 -4.02 -15.56
C VAL A 466 -34.45 -2.72 -16.21
N ARG A 467 -35.40 -1.99 -16.81
CA ARG A 467 -35.14 -0.70 -17.48
C ARG A 467 -34.56 0.31 -16.49
N VAL A 468 -35.17 0.47 -15.31
CA VAL A 468 -34.70 1.36 -14.24
C VAL A 468 -33.31 0.95 -13.74
N SER A 469 -33.06 -0.36 -13.54
CA SER A 469 -31.73 -0.83 -13.11
C SER A 469 -30.66 -0.59 -14.16
N ALA A 470 -31.00 -0.66 -15.45
CA ALA A 470 -30.09 -0.32 -16.54
C ALA A 470 -29.79 1.18 -16.59
N ILE A 471 -30.79 2.05 -16.35
CA ILE A 471 -30.58 3.50 -16.21
C ILE A 471 -29.65 3.79 -15.02
N ASP A 472 -29.90 3.17 -13.86
CA ASP A 472 -29.08 3.37 -12.65
C ASP A 472 -27.62 2.94 -12.88
N ALA A 473 -27.40 1.91 -13.70
CA ALA A 473 -26.06 1.45 -14.04
C ALA A 473 -25.20 2.50 -14.78
N PHE A 474 -25.81 3.44 -15.51
CA PHE A 474 -25.09 4.52 -16.19
C PHE A 474 -24.53 5.60 -15.24
N ARG A 475 -25.00 5.66 -13.99
CA ARG A 475 -24.69 6.78 -13.07
C ARG A 475 -23.20 6.92 -12.75
N ARG A 476 -22.45 5.82 -12.71
CA ARG A 476 -21.03 5.81 -12.37
C ARG A 476 -20.11 5.61 -13.56
N ILE A 477 -20.66 5.28 -14.74
CA ILE A 477 -19.90 5.17 -15.99
C ILE A 477 -19.25 6.53 -16.29
N PRO A 478 -17.98 6.59 -16.75
CA PRO A 478 -17.32 7.81 -17.18
C PRO A 478 -18.17 8.70 -18.12
N CYS A 479 -17.95 10.01 -18.05
CA CYS A 479 -18.77 11.01 -18.76
C CYS A 479 -18.61 10.97 -20.30
N ASP A 480 -17.51 10.40 -20.79
CA ASP A 480 -17.24 10.17 -22.21
C ASP A 480 -18.06 9.03 -22.82
N ALA A 481 -18.71 8.18 -22.01
CA ALA A 481 -19.65 7.18 -22.51
C ALA A 481 -20.88 7.82 -23.14
N ARG A 482 -21.38 7.20 -24.23
CA ARG A 482 -22.53 7.71 -24.98
C ARG A 482 -23.84 7.37 -24.24
N ARG A 483 -24.68 8.39 -24.10
CA ARG A 483 -25.94 8.36 -23.31
C ARG A 483 -27.19 8.70 -24.13
N SER A 484 -27.12 8.56 -25.46
CA SER A 484 -28.23 8.92 -26.35
C SER A 484 -29.53 8.18 -26.02
N ALA A 485 -29.44 6.90 -25.64
CA ALA A 485 -30.58 6.09 -25.22
C ALA A 485 -31.28 6.64 -23.96
N LEU A 486 -30.53 7.22 -23.01
CA LEU A 486 -31.11 7.85 -21.82
C LEU A 486 -31.86 9.13 -22.19
N MET A 487 -31.29 9.93 -23.09
CA MET A 487 -31.92 11.16 -23.56
C MET A 487 -33.22 10.86 -24.32
N GLU A 488 -33.22 9.83 -25.16
CA GLU A 488 -34.43 9.37 -25.88
C GLU A 488 -35.57 9.00 -24.92
N VAL A 489 -35.27 8.29 -23.83
CA VAL A 489 -36.27 7.94 -22.81
C VAL A 489 -36.66 9.11 -21.91
N PHE A 490 -35.84 10.16 -21.82
CA PHE A 490 -36.19 11.36 -21.04
C PHE A 490 -37.11 12.31 -21.82
N VAL A 491 -36.94 12.37 -23.15
CA VAL A 491 -37.71 13.27 -24.03
C VAL A 491 -39.07 12.68 -24.40
N ASN A 492 -39.17 11.35 -24.50
CA ASN A 492 -40.41 10.61 -24.72
C ASN A 492 -41.08 10.25 -23.39
#